data_AF-A0A2G7GMG6-F1
#
_entry.id   AF-A0A2G7GMG6-F1
#
_cell.length_a   1.000
_cell.length_b   1.000
_cell.length_c   1.000
_cell.angle_alpha   90.00
_cell.angle_beta   90.00
_cell.angle_gamma   90.00
#
_symmetry.space_group_name_H-M   'P 1'
#
loop_
_entity.id
_entity.type
_entity.pdbx_description
1 polymer ?
#
loop_
_entity_poly.entity_id
_entity_poly.type
_entity_poly.pdbx_seq_one_letter_code
_entity_poly.pdbx_strand_id
1 'polypeptide(L)'
;MCKTDISFSTHDLVYKNSEIDWKRLRLAAQIKANVEQLDTLILAFEKTSLIIQENSFSDIKIKRQLACEINKLFEQGNIPDELQPKDTNRFCDNLYSLVTHAKKENNIAEIIKKIKTEIHSTSYNKIPRSISLFQYLFAILTRNKIIDIPIENYYCHVTKELITLYPNLQIDNNSIFLYSKED
;
A
#
# COMPACT_ATOMS: atom_id res chain seq x y z
N MET A 1 -22.28 -11.10 11.88
CA MET A 1 -22.49 -10.53 10.53
C MET A 1 -23.97 -10.65 10.24
N CYS A 2 -24.70 -9.53 10.32
CA CYS A 2 -26.15 -9.52 10.15
C CYS A 2 -26.50 -10.00 8.74
N LYS A 3 -27.13 -11.16 8.63
CA LYS A 3 -27.91 -11.53 7.46
C LYS A 3 -29.05 -10.51 7.37
N THR A 4 -28.85 -9.43 6.63
CA THR A 4 -29.98 -8.63 6.19
C THR A 4 -30.71 -9.47 5.17
N ASP A 5 -31.71 -10.21 5.64
CA ASP A 5 -32.51 -11.12 4.82
C ASP A 5 -33.20 -10.31 3.71
N ILE A 6 -32.68 -10.41 2.49
CA ILE A 6 -33.32 -9.90 1.27
C ILE A 6 -34.72 -10.51 1.10
N SER A 7 -34.97 -11.65 1.74
CA SER A 7 -36.31 -12.20 1.97
C SER A 7 -37.24 -11.13 2.55
N PHE A 8 -36.85 -10.43 3.61
CA PHE A 8 -37.66 -9.38 4.24
C PHE A 8 -37.88 -8.16 3.33
N SER A 9 -36.85 -7.76 2.58
CA SER A 9 -36.91 -6.58 1.70
C SER A 9 -37.74 -6.80 0.44
N THR A 10 -37.74 -8.03 -0.10
CA THR A 10 -38.57 -8.41 -1.25
C THR A 10 -39.96 -8.89 -0.85
N HIS A 11 -40.12 -9.42 0.37
CA HIS A 11 -41.40 -9.82 0.93
C HIS A 11 -42.40 -8.66 0.96
N ASP A 12 -41.97 -7.48 1.43
CA ASP A 12 -42.82 -6.29 1.44
C ASP A 12 -43.23 -5.82 0.03
N LEU A 13 -42.34 -5.91 -0.95
CA LEU A 13 -42.61 -5.50 -2.34
C LEU A 13 -43.51 -6.48 -3.11
N VAL A 14 -43.51 -7.75 -2.70
CA VAL A 14 -44.23 -8.85 -3.35
C VAL A 14 -45.56 -9.14 -2.68
N TYR A 15 -45.65 -9.05 -1.35
CA TYR A 15 -46.82 -9.51 -0.58
C TYR A 15 -47.71 -8.40 0.02
N LYS A 16 -47.29 -7.13 0.02
CA LYS A 16 -48.17 -6.01 0.48
C LYS A 16 -49.16 -5.50 -0.58
N ASN A 17 -49.15 -6.08 -1.79
CA ASN A 17 -50.12 -5.77 -2.84
C ASN A 17 -51.32 -6.73 -2.78
N SER A 18 -52.53 -6.22 -3.05
CA SER A 18 -53.77 -7.00 -3.04
C SER A 18 -53.89 -8.03 -4.18
N GLU A 19 -52.96 -8.01 -5.15
CA GLU A 19 -52.94 -8.91 -6.31
C GLU A 19 -51.56 -9.58 -6.45
N ILE A 20 -51.58 -10.87 -6.80
CA ILE A 20 -50.38 -11.66 -7.07
C ILE A 20 -49.84 -11.29 -8.45
N ASP A 21 -48.75 -10.52 -8.49
CA ASP A 21 -48.05 -10.14 -9.74
C ASP A 21 -46.86 -11.08 -10.00
N TRP A 22 -47.00 -11.97 -10.98
CA TRP A 22 -45.97 -12.92 -11.41
C TRP A 22 -44.65 -12.23 -11.81
N LYS A 23 -44.70 -11.03 -12.41
CA LYS A 23 -43.49 -10.33 -12.84
C LYS A 23 -42.66 -9.90 -11.63
N ARG A 24 -43.32 -9.48 -10.55
CA ARG A 24 -42.66 -9.09 -9.29
C ARG A 24 -42.09 -10.28 -8.55
N LEU A 25 -42.83 -11.38 -8.47
CA LEU A 25 -42.35 -12.64 -7.89
C LEU A 25 -41.09 -13.13 -8.61
N ARG A 26 -41.12 -13.11 -9.96
CA ARG A 26 -39.97 -13.50 -10.79
C ARG A 26 -38.77 -12.59 -10.59
N LEU A 27 -38.98 -11.27 -10.51
CA LEU A 27 -37.90 -10.31 -10.25
C LEU A 27 -37.28 -10.51 -8.86
N ALA A 28 -38.10 -10.73 -7.83
CA ALA A 28 -37.61 -11.02 -6.48
C ALA A 28 -36.78 -12.31 -6.42
N ALA A 29 -37.24 -13.37 -7.09
CA ALA A 29 -36.48 -14.61 -7.21
C ALA A 29 -35.13 -14.41 -7.93
N GLN A 30 -35.09 -13.59 -8.98
CA GLN A 30 -33.86 -13.27 -9.71
C GLN A 30 -32.88 -12.44 -8.85
N ILE A 31 -33.37 -11.45 -8.10
CA ILE A 31 -32.55 -10.67 -7.17
C ILE A 31 -31.95 -11.58 -6.10
N LYS A 32 -32.76 -12.47 -5.51
CA LYS A 32 -32.29 -13.45 -4.52
C LYS A 32 -31.19 -14.34 -5.09
N ALA A 33 -31.41 -14.92 -6.28
CA ALA A 33 -30.41 -15.77 -6.93
C ALA A 33 -29.09 -15.02 -7.21
N ASN A 34 -29.15 -13.77 -7.66
CA ASN A 34 -27.95 -12.96 -7.88
C ASN A 34 -27.19 -12.68 -6.58
N VAL A 35 -27.88 -12.44 -5.47
CA VAL A 35 -27.21 -12.22 -4.18
C VAL A 35 -26.59 -13.51 -3.65
N GLU A 36 -27.27 -14.64 -3.75
CA GLU A 36 -26.68 -15.94 -3.40
C GLU A 36 -25.44 -16.26 -4.24
N GLN A 37 -25.44 -15.87 -5.53
CA GLN A 37 -24.26 -15.96 -6.39
C GLN A 37 -23.12 -15.05 -5.94
N LEU A 38 -23.41 -13.80 -5.54
CA LEU A 38 -22.40 -12.88 -5.00
C LEU A 38 -21.80 -13.41 -3.69
N ASP A 39 -22.63 -13.91 -2.78
CA ASP A 39 -22.16 -14.54 -1.53
C ASP A 39 -21.25 -15.73 -1.82
N THR A 40 -21.61 -16.57 -2.80
CA THR A 40 -20.78 -17.70 -3.23
C THR A 40 -19.44 -17.23 -3.79
N LEU A 41 -19.43 -16.17 -4.60
CA LEU A 41 -18.19 -15.58 -5.13
C LEU A 41 -17.32 -14.99 -4.02
N ILE A 42 -17.90 -14.34 -3.02
CA ILE A 42 -17.17 -13.82 -1.85
C ILE A 42 -16.55 -14.95 -1.04
N LEU A 43 -17.31 -16.02 -0.77
CA LEU A 43 -16.79 -17.19 -0.05
C LEU A 43 -15.70 -17.93 -0.83
N ALA A 44 -15.80 -17.92 -2.15
CA ALA A 44 -14.81 -18.51 -3.05
C ALA A 44 -13.74 -17.50 -3.52
N PHE A 45 -13.64 -16.32 -2.91
CA PHE A 45 -12.84 -15.21 -3.45
C PHE A 45 -11.38 -15.61 -3.71
N GLU A 46 -10.72 -16.22 -2.73
CA GLU A 46 -9.32 -16.66 -2.86
C GLU A 46 -9.11 -17.72 -3.94
N LYS A 47 -10.08 -18.62 -4.15
CA LYS A 47 -9.97 -19.64 -5.21
C LYS A 47 -10.26 -19.03 -6.58
N THR A 48 -11.20 -18.09 -6.62
CA THR A 48 -11.63 -17.40 -7.84
C THR A 48 -10.55 -16.42 -8.29
N SER A 49 -9.83 -15.78 -7.36
CA SER A 49 -8.73 -14.86 -7.70
C SER A 49 -7.59 -15.57 -8.43
N LEU A 50 -7.33 -16.85 -8.13
CA LEU A 50 -6.28 -17.65 -8.80
C LEU A 50 -6.55 -17.93 -10.28
N ILE A 51 -7.82 -17.95 -10.70
CA ILE A 51 -8.21 -18.19 -12.10
C ILE A 51 -8.37 -16.88 -12.89
N ILE A 52 -8.39 -15.73 -12.21
CA ILE A 52 -8.39 -14.42 -12.87
C ILE A 52 -7.02 -14.24 -13.53
N GLN A 53 -7.02 -13.95 -14.83
CA GLN A 53 -5.79 -13.69 -15.56
C GLN A 53 -5.05 -12.49 -14.96
N GLU A 54 -3.75 -12.64 -14.76
CA GLU A 54 -2.92 -11.57 -14.24
C GLU A 54 -2.94 -10.39 -15.22
N ASN A 55 -3.24 -9.20 -14.67
CA ASN A 55 -3.33 -8.01 -15.49
C ASN A 55 -1.93 -7.58 -15.98
N SER A 56 -1.84 -7.09 -17.22
CA SER A 56 -0.61 -6.56 -17.80
C SER A 56 -0.19 -5.20 -17.25
N PHE A 57 -1.00 -4.53 -16.42
CA PHE A 57 -0.66 -3.23 -15.85
C PHE A 57 0.72 -3.25 -15.18
N SER A 58 1.62 -2.41 -15.68
CA SER A 58 3.00 -2.25 -15.22
C SER A 58 3.06 -1.96 -13.72
N ASP A 59 2.12 -1.19 -13.21
CA ASP A 59 2.19 -0.59 -11.90
C ASP A 59 2.00 -1.64 -10.79
N ILE A 60 1.09 -2.59 -11.00
CA ILE A 60 0.87 -3.71 -10.06
C ILE A 60 2.12 -4.60 -10.03
N LYS A 61 2.73 -4.88 -11.19
CA LYS A 61 3.95 -5.67 -11.30
C LYS A 61 5.13 -4.99 -10.58
N ILE A 62 5.28 -3.68 -10.76
CA ILE A 62 6.30 -2.88 -10.08
C ILE A 62 6.10 -2.88 -8.57
N LYS A 63 4.88 -2.63 -8.09
CA LYS A 63 4.57 -2.62 -6.65
C LYS A 63 4.83 -4.00 -6.02
N ARG A 64 4.43 -5.07 -6.71
CA ARG A 64 4.72 -6.45 -6.29
C ARG A 64 6.24 -6.70 -6.23
N GLN A 65 6.99 -6.24 -7.23
CA GLN A 65 8.44 -6.35 -7.25
C GLN A 65 9.07 -5.61 -6.06
N LEU A 66 8.66 -4.38 -5.78
CA LEU A 66 9.12 -3.62 -4.61
C LEU A 66 8.83 -4.38 -3.31
N ALA A 67 7.60 -4.87 -3.12
CA ALA A 67 7.23 -5.65 -1.94
C ALA A 67 8.10 -6.89 -1.75
N CYS A 68 8.28 -7.68 -2.82
CA CYS A 68 9.09 -8.90 -2.78
C CYS A 68 10.56 -8.59 -2.43
N GLU A 69 11.14 -7.56 -3.03
CA GLU A 69 12.55 -7.23 -2.80
C GLU A 69 12.81 -6.62 -1.43
N ILE A 70 11.85 -5.86 -0.88
CA ILE A 70 11.91 -5.36 0.49
C ILE A 70 11.74 -6.49 1.50
N ASN A 71 10.80 -7.42 1.30
CA ASN A 71 10.61 -8.57 2.19
C ASN A 71 11.88 -9.44 2.26
N LYS A 72 12.56 -9.67 1.13
CA LYS A 72 13.84 -10.39 1.12
C LYS A 72 14.91 -9.71 2.00
N LEU A 73 14.90 -8.38 2.11
CA LEU A 73 15.86 -7.67 2.96
C LEU A 73 15.61 -7.91 4.45
N PHE A 74 14.35 -8.09 4.86
CA PHE A 74 13.98 -8.51 6.21
C PHE A 74 14.31 -9.98 6.46
N GLU A 75 13.94 -10.88 5.55
CA GLU A 75 14.23 -12.32 5.66
C GLU A 75 15.73 -12.63 5.78
N GLN A 76 16.57 -11.80 5.15
CA GLN A 76 18.03 -11.91 5.20
C GLN A 76 18.67 -11.21 6.41
N GLY A 77 17.87 -10.53 7.26
CA GLY A 77 18.35 -9.80 8.42
C GLY A 77 19.21 -8.57 8.09
N ASN A 78 19.05 -7.98 6.91
CA ASN A 78 19.79 -6.77 6.52
C ASN A 78 19.20 -5.49 7.14
N ILE A 79 17.93 -5.54 7.54
CA ILE A 79 17.20 -4.43 8.16
C ILE A 79 16.57 -4.95 9.46
N PRO A 80 16.53 -4.15 10.53
CA PRO A 80 15.84 -4.56 11.76
C PRO A 80 14.34 -4.74 11.56
N ASP A 81 13.78 -5.78 12.17
CA ASP A 81 12.35 -6.13 12.09
C ASP A 81 11.44 -5.00 12.61
N GLU A 82 11.94 -4.15 13.51
CA GLU A 82 11.19 -3.01 14.04
C GLU A 82 10.82 -1.98 12.97
N LEU A 83 11.54 -1.95 11.83
CA LEU A 83 11.22 -1.06 10.71
C LEU A 83 10.13 -1.63 9.81
N GLN A 84 9.70 -2.89 10.00
CA GLN A 84 8.73 -3.52 9.13
C GLN A 84 7.41 -2.73 9.11
N PRO A 85 6.91 -2.33 7.92
CA PRO A 85 5.67 -1.58 7.85
C PRO A 85 4.50 -2.45 8.32
N LYS A 86 3.58 -1.85 9.09
CA LYS A 86 2.32 -2.50 9.47
C LYS A 86 1.48 -2.92 8.26
N ASP A 87 1.56 -2.13 7.18
CA ASP A 87 0.87 -2.40 5.91
C ASP A 87 1.87 -2.25 4.76
N THR A 88 2.35 -3.38 4.25
CA THR A 88 3.31 -3.45 3.14
C THR A 88 2.73 -2.90 1.84
N ASN A 89 1.42 -3.08 1.59
CA ASN A 89 0.79 -2.58 0.36
C ASN A 89 0.78 -1.05 0.37
N ARG A 90 0.32 -0.44 1.47
CA ARG A 90 0.34 1.02 1.63
C ARG A 90 1.75 1.59 1.56
N PHE A 91 2.73 0.88 2.14
CA PHE A 91 4.13 1.27 2.01
C PHE A 91 4.63 1.24 0.56
N CYS A 92 4.34 0.16 -0.18
CA CYS A 92 4.74 0.04 -1.59
C CYS A 92 4.02 1.06 -2.48
N ASP A 93 2.77 1.38 -2.19
CA ASP A 93 2.02 2.44 -2.87
C ASP A 93 2.67 3.80 -2.66
N ASN A 94 3.04 4.13 -1.42
CA ASN A 94 3.72 5.39 -1.10
C ASN A 94 5.10 5.47 -1.77
N LEU A 95 5.87 4.38 -1.75
CA LEU A 95 7.18 4.33 -2.39
C LEU A 95 7.07 4.42 -3.92
N TYR A 96 6.09 3.75 -4.52
CA TYR A 96 5.84 3.84 -5.95
C TYR A 96 5.40 5.25 -6.35
N SER A 97 4.48 5.85 -5.58
CA SER A 97 4.03 7.25 -5.78
C SER A 97 5.20 8.23 -5.70
N LEU A 98 6.12 8.04 -4.75
CA LEU A 98 7.33 8.84 -4.64
C LEU A 98 8.20 8.74 -5.92
N VAL A 99 8.37 7.53 -6.44
CA VAL A 99 9.17 7.28 -7.66
C VAL A 99 8.50 7.85 -8.91
N THR A 100 7.16 7.75 -9.02
CA THR A 100 6.42 8.33 -10.14
C THR A 100 6.40 9.85 -10.10
N HIS A 101 6.28 10.46 -8.92
CA HIS A 101 6.43 11.91 -8.76
C HIS A 101 7.81 12.41 -9.21
N ALA A 102 8.86 11.61 -8.96
CA ALA A 102 10.21 11.89 -9.45
C ALA A 102 10.41 11.57 -10.95
N LYS A 103 9.39 11.07 -11.66
CA LYS A 103 9.44 10.64 -13.07
C LYS A 103 10.51 9.57 -13.33
N LYS A 104 10.66 8.62 -12.41
CA LYS A 104 11.66 7.53 -12.46
C LYS A 104 11.04 6.13 -12.53
N GLU A 105 9.77 6.01 -12.89
CA GLU A 105 9.01 4.76 -12.97
C GLU A 105 9.61 3.73 -13.93
N ASN A 106 10.36 4.16 -14.95
CA ASN A 106 11.06 3.26 -15.87
C ASN A 106 12.35 2.66 -15.29
N ASN A 107 12.85 3.21 -14.18
CA ASN A 107 14.16 2.85 -13.60
C ASN A 107 14.05 2.06 -12.29
N ILE A 108 12.89 1.44 -12.01
CA ILE A 108 12.61 0.72 -10.76
C ILE A 108 13.69 -0.33 -10.43
N ALA A 109 14.17 -1.08 -11.43
CA ALA A 109 15.21 -2.08 -11.21
C ALA A 109 16.52 -1.46 -10.70
N GLU A 110 16.91 -0.30 -11.23
CA GLU A 110 18.09 0.45 -10.79
C GLU A 110 17.88 1.00 -9.37
N ILE A 111 16.68 1.51 -9.09
CA ILE A 111 16.31 2.04 -7.77
C ILE A 111 16.43 0.94 -6.71
N ILE A 112 15.84 -0.24 -6.97
CA ILE A 112 15.94 -1.40 -6.07
C ILE A 112 17.40 -1.79 -5.86
N LYS A 113 18.21 -1.82 -6.93
CA LYS A 113 19.63 -2.14 -6.84
C LYS A 113 20.37 -1.17 -5.93
N LYS A 114 20.17 0.15 -6.09
CA LYS A 114 20.81 1.17 -5.24
C LYS A 114 20.37 1.08 -3.79
N ILE A 115 19.07 0.84 -3.53
CA ILE A 115 18.55 0.60 -2.18
C ILE A 115 19.30 -0.56 -1.53
N LYS A 116 19.37 -1.71 -2.20
CA LYS A 116 20.07 -2.89 -1.68
C LYS A 116 21.54 -2.62 -1.41
N THR A 117 22.24 -1.98 -2.35
CA THR A 117 23.66 -1.65 -2.20
C THR A 117 23.90 -0.78 -0.96
N GLU A 118 23.10 0.26 -0.77
CA GLU A 118 23.23 1.15 0.39
C GLU A 118 22.93 0.41 1.70
N ILE A 119 21.88 -0.41 1.74
CA ILE A 119 21.50 -1.18 2.92
C ILE A 119 22.59 -2.18 3.29
N HIS A 120 23.13 -2.94 2.33
CA HIS A 120 24.24 -3.87 2.59
C HIS A 120 25.53 -3.15 3.01
N SER A 121 25.75 -1.92 2.54
CA SER A 121 26.90 -1.12 2.95
C SER A 121 26.73 -0.50 4.35
N THR A 122 25.49 -0.39 4.83
CA THR A 122 25.17 0.17 6.13
C THR A 122 25.20 -0.95 7.17
N SER A 123 26.04 -0.81 8.19
CA SER A 123 26.06 -1.79 9.29
C SER A 123 24.70 -1.83 9.98
N TYR A 124 24.16 -3.04 10.20
CA TYR A 124 22.88 -3.26 10.87
C TYR A 124 22.72 -2.45 12.17
N ASN A 125 23.76 -2.38 12.99
CA ASN A 125 23.76 -1.66 14.28
C ASN A 125 23.70 -0.13 14.15
N LYS A 126 23.93 0.41 12.95
CA LYS A 126 23.83 1.84 12.68
C LYS A 126 22.43 2.25 12.24
N ILE A 127 21.57 1.31 11.85
CA ILE A 127 20.20 1.61 11.42
C ILE A 127 19.36 1.92 12.68
N PRO A 128 18.86 3.15 12.85
CA PRO A 128 18.03 3.50 13.99
C PRO A 128 16.72 2.72 13.94
N ARG A 129 16.28 2.22 15.09
CA ARG A 129 15.00 1.48 15.20
C ARG A 129 13.79 2.40 15.37
N SER A 130 14.03 3.69 15.62
CA SER A 130 12.98 4.71 15.82
C SER A 130 12.51 5.39 14.53
N ILE A 131 13.15 5.11 13.39
CA ILE A 131 12.72 5.66 12.09
C ILE A 131 11.81 4.67 11.35
N SER A 132 10.90 5.20 10.55
CA SER A 132 10.13 4.37 9.62
C SER A 132 11.02 3.90 8.46
N LEU A 133 10.73 2.70 7.93
CA LEU A 133 11.35 2.21 6.69
C LEU A 133 11.22 3.22 5.55
N PHE A 134 10.09 3.92 5.49
CA PHE A 134 9.87 4.94 4.47
C PHE A 134 10.87 6.09 4.58
N GLN A 135 11.07 6.65 5.78
CA GLN A 135 12.08 7.70 6.01
C GLN A 135 13.49 7.21 5.65
N TYR A 136 13.81 5.96 6.01
CA TYR A 136 15.09 5.36 5.69
C TYR A 136 15.31 5.30 4.18
N LEU A 137 14.37 4.71 3.43
CA LEU A 137 14.48 4.62 1.98
C LEU A 137 14.45 5.99 1.31
N PHE A 138 13.63 6.92 1.78
CA PHE A 138 13.59 8.30 1.26
C PHE A 138 14.98 8.96 1.32
N ALA A 139 15.70 8.81 2.44
CA ALA A 139 17.06 9.30 2.58
C ALA A 139 18.02 8.61 1.59
N ILE A 140 17.94 7.29 1.44
CA ILE A 140 18.77 6.55 0.47
C ILE A 140 18.55 7.08 -0.96
N LEU A 141 17.28 7.25 -1.36
CA LEU A 141 16.91 7.69 -2.70
C LEU A 141 17.41 9.10 -2.99
N THR A 142 17.27 9.99 -2.01
CA THR A 142 17.73 11.37 -2.15
C THR A 142 19.26 11.45 -2.17
N ARG A 143 19.96 10.73 -1.28
CA ARG A 143 21.43 10.67 -1.26
C ARG A 143 22.01 10.17 -2.59
N ASN A 144 21.34 9.19 -3.20
CA ASN A 144 21.73 8.62 -4.49
C ASN A 144 21.29 9.47 -5.70
N LYS A 145 20.73 10.67 -5.47
CA LYS A 145 20.20 11.58 -6.52
C LYS A 145 19.20 10.89 -7.45
N ILE A 146 18.46 9.92 -6.92
CA ILE A 146 17.32 9.33 -7.64
C ILE A 146 16.16 10.33 -7.60
N ILE A 147 16.01 11.01 -6.47
CA ILE A 147 14.99 12.02 -6.22
C ILE A 147 15.67 13.31 -5.79
N ASP A 148 15.21 14.42 -6.36
CA ASP A 148 15.65 15.76 -6.00
C ASP A 148 14.63 16.40 -5.05
N ILE A 149 15.13 17.16 -4.07
CA ILE A 149 14.32 17.90 -3.09
C ILE A 149 14.36 19.40 -3.48
N PRO A 150 13.26 20.15 -3.33
CA PRO A 150 11.94 19.74 -2.83
C PRO A 150 11.12 18.99 -3.87
N ILE A 151 10.36 17.98 -3.41
CA ILE A 151 9.37 17.29 -4.23
C ILE A 151 8.04 18.01 -4.04
N GLU A 152 7.43 18.46 -5.14
CA GLU A 152 6.16 19.17 -5.11
C GLU A 152 5.06 18.32 -4.44
N ASN A 153 4.34 18.90 -3.48
CA ASN A 153 3.27 18.26 -2.70
C ASN A 153 3.69 17.04 -1.88
N TYR A 154 4.99 16.86 -1.62
CA TYR A 154 5.48 15.75 -0.80
C TYR A 154 6.21 16.24 0.44
N TYR A 155 5.71 15.85 1.61
CA TYR A 155 6.27 16.25 2.90
C TYR A 155 6.79 15.04 3.66
N CYS A 156 8.12 14.95 3.80
CA CYS A 156 8.76 13.93 4.62
C CYS A 156 9.09 14.51 6.00
N HIS A 157 8.66 13.84 7.06
CA HIS A 157 9.09 14.19 8.40
C HIS A 157 10.55 13.76 8.59
N VAL A 158 11.44 14.70 8.86
CA VAL A 158 12.88 14.46 9.09
C VAL A 158 13.13 14.40 10.59
N THR A 159 13.53 13.23 11.09
CA THR A 159 13.87 13.03 12.50
C THR A 159 15.36 13.29 12.75
N LYS A 160 15.74 13.54 14.01
CA LYS A 160 17.14 13.75 14.40
C LYS A 160 18.01 12.51 14.10
N GLU A 161 17.43 11.33 14.25
CA GLU A 161 18.07 10.06 13.97
C GLU A 161 18.36 9.90 12.47
N LEU A 162 17.44 10.35 11.60
CA LEU A 162 17.66 10.36 10.16
C LEU A 162 18.81 11.30 9.77
N ILE A 163 18.85 12.50 10.36
CA ILE A 163 19.96 13.46 10.15
C ILE A 163 21.28 12.88 10.67
N THR A 164 21.26 12.18 11.79
CA THR A 164 22.48 11.54 12.35
C THR A 164 23.00 10.45 11.42
N LEU A 165 22.10 9.66 10.83
CA LEU A 165 22.45 8.61 9.87
C LEU A 165 22.92 9.20 8.53
N TYR A 166 22.34 10.32 8.12
CA TYR A 166 22.63 10.99 6.87
C TYR A 166 22.85 12.51 7.05
N PRO A 167 24.02 12.93 7.58
CA PRO A 167 24.25 14.34 7.91
C PRO A 167 24.39 15.25 6.67
N ASN A 168 24.72 14.67 5.52
CA ASN A 168 24.91 15.42 4.26
C ASN A 168 23.60 15.66 3.51
N LEU A 169 22.47 15.18 4.04
CA LEU A 169 21.16 15.33 3.42
C LEU A 169 20.57 16.69 3.80
N GLN A 170 20.67 17.66 2.87
CA GLN A 170 19.95 18.92 2.96
C GLN A 170 18.49 18.70 2.55
N ILE A 171 17.70 18.15 3.45
CA ILE A 171 16.25 18.09 3.30
C ILE A 171 15.73 19.45 3.78
N ASP A 172 15.11 20.23 2.89
CA ASP A 172 14.55 21.53 3.26
C ASP A 172 13.48 21.33 4.35
N ASN A 173 13.80 21.78 5.57
CA ASN A 173 12.95 21.64 6.75
C ASN A 173 11.74 22.58 6.73
N ASN A 174 11.63 23.49 5.76
CA ASN A 174 10.64 24.58 5.78
C ASN A 174 9.18 24.14 5.59
N SER A 175 8.92 22.85 5.45
CA SER A 175 7.57 22.28 5.41
C SER A 175 7.28 21.26 6.51
N ILE A 176 8.11 21.22 7.56
CA ILE A 176 8.01 20.22 8.62
C ILE A 176 7.28 20.81 9.83
N PHE A 177 6.30 20.06 10.34
CA PHE A 177 5.71 20.27 11.66
C PHE A 177 6.81 20.39 12.70
N LEU A 178 7.09 21.62 13.12
CA LEU A 178 7.88 21.91 14.30
C LEU A 178 7.05 21.47 15.49
N TYR A 179 7.44 20.36 16.15
CA TYR A 179 7.01 20.13 17.51
C TYR A 179 7.60 21.27 18.34
N SER A 180 6.74 22.23 18.69
CA SER A 180 7.04 23.23 19.71
C SER A 180 7.62 22.50 20.90
N LYS A 181 8.84 22.89 21.29
CA LYS A 181 9.35 22.57 22.62
C LYS A 181 8.34 23.16 23.60
N GLU A 182 7.57 22.31 24.27
CA GLU A 182 6.92 22.71 25.50
C GLU A 182 8.02 22.83 26.55
N ASP A 183 8.16 24.04 27.07
CA ASP A 183 9.00 24.41 28.23
C ASP A 183 8.49 23.76 29.52
#